data_AF-A0A2U2NBV8-F1
#
_entry.id   AF-A0A2U2NBV8-F1
#
_cell.length_a   1.000
_cell.length_b   1.000
_cell.length_c   1.000
_cell.angle_alpha   90.00
_cell.angle_beta   90.00
_cell.angle_gamma   90.00
#
_symmetry.space_group_name_H-M   'P 1'
#
loop_
_entity.id
_entity.type
_entity.pdbx_description
1 polymer ?
#
loop_
_entity_poly.entity_id
_entity_poly.type
_entity_poly.pdbx_seq_one_letter_code
_entity_poly.pdbx_strand_id
1 'polypeptide(L)' 'MAGKVTDAMAYMAINAMCVNSIGMTPREAAEAADEWFREHDRQISESAWEEGHRQGESDRKVPLYRTSNPYRKPSRPPES' A
#
# COMPACT_ATOMS: atom_id res chain seq x y z
N MET A 1 5.14 -21.39 15.70
CA MET A 1 4.30 -20.17 15.83
C MET A 1 5.06 -19.06 15.12
N ALA A 2 4.66 -18.67 13.91
CA ALA A 2 5.34 -17.60 13.20
C ALA A 2 5.07 -16.28 13.93
N GLY A 3 6.13 -15.60 14.39
CA GLY A 3 6.00 -14.31 15.07
C GLY A 3 5.39 -13.28 14.13
N LYS A 4 4.41 -12.51 14.60
CA LYS A 4 3.84 -11.42 13.83
C LYS A 4 4.90 -10.31 13.72
N VAL A 5 5.23 -9.88 12.51
CA VAL A 5 6.00 -8.66 12.29
C VAL A 5 5.11 -7.49 12.67
N THR A 6 5.57 -6.66 13.60
CA THR A 6 4.86 -5.41 13.95
C THR A 6 5.24 -4.31 12.97
N ASP A 7 4.39 -3.29 12.84
CA ASP A 7 4.68 -2.12 11.99
C ASP A 7 5.99 -1.44 12.40
N ALA A 8 6.26 -1.36 13.71
CA ALA A 8 7.53 -0.84 14.22
C ALA A 8 8.75 -1.66 13.75
N MET A 9 8.62 -2.99 13.69
CA MET A 9 9.69 -3.86 13.18
C MET A 9 9.91 -3.67 11.68
N ALA A 10 8.82 -3.57 10.90
CA ALA A 10 8.91 -3.32 9.47
C ALA A 10 9.49 -1.92 9.19
N TYR A 11 9.11 -0.91 9.98
CA TYR A 11 9.65 0.45 9.90
C TYR A 11 11.15 0.49 10.15
N MET A 12 11.61 -0.12 11.24
CA MET A 12 13.04 -0.20 11.54
C MET A 12 13.80 -0.95 10.45
N ALA A 13 13.24 -2.04 9.90
CA ALA A 13 13.89 -2.80 8.84
C ALA A 13 14.05 -1.98 7.55
N ILE A 14 13.01 -1.27 7.11
CA ILE A 14 13.07 -0.43 5.91
C ILE A 14 14.03 0.73 6.10
N ASN A 15 13.95 1.43 7.23
CA ASN A 15 14.86 2.53 7.53
C ASN A 15 16.32 2.06 7.56
N ALA A 16 16.60 0.95 8.26
CA ALA A 16 17.94 0.37 8.31
C ALA A 16 18.45 -0.07 6.93
N MET A 17 17.58 -0.62 6.08
CA MET A 17 17.94 -0.98 4.71
C MET A 17 18.27 0.27 3.87
N CYS A 18 17.46 1.33 3.96
CA CYS A 18 17.70 2.59 3.26
C CYS A 18 19.04 3.23 3.67
N VAL A 19 19.34 3.26 4.97
CA VAL A 19 20.61 3.81 5.47
C VAL A 19 21.80 2.94 5.06
N ASN A 20 21.74 1.63 5.35
CA ASN A 20 22.93 0.77 5.22
C ASN A 20 23.17 0.26 3.80
N SER A 21 22.12 -0.01 3.03
CA SER A 21 22.23 -0.63 1.71
C SER A 21 22.16 0.39 0.57
N ILE A 22 21.37 1.45 0.73
CA ILE A 22 21.19 2.50 -0.29
C ILE A 22 22.09 3.71 0.01
N GLY A 23 22.65 3.81 1.22
CA GLY A 23 23.52 4.91 1.62
C GLY A 23 22.77 6.22 1.87
N MET A 24 21.46 6.16 2.11
CA MET A 24 20.66 7.33 2.45
C MET A 24 21.06 7.88 3.82
N THR A 25 20.90 9.19 4.01
CA THR A 25 20.95 9.76 5.36
C THR A 25 19.78 9.23 6.21
N PRO A 26 19.91 9.21 7.55
CA PRO A 26 18.81 8.77 8.42
C PRO A 26 17.48 9.51 8.19
N ARG A 27 17.56 10.78 7.79
CA ARG A 27 16.39 11.60 7.45
C ARG A 27 15.72 11.13 6.15
N GLU A 28 16.49 10.99 5.08
CA GLU A 28 15.98 10.50 3.78
C GLU A 28 15.41 9.09 3.92
N ALA A 29 16.06 8.23 4.71
CA ALA A 29 15.57 6.89 5.01
C ALA A 29 14.24 6.90 5.78
N ALA A 30 14.04 7.84 6.71
CA ALA A 30 12.78 7.99 7.41
C ALA A 30 11.66 8.48 6.47
N GLU A 31 11.96 9.48 5.63
CA GLU A 31 11.02 9.99 4.63
C GLU A 31 10.62 8.90 3.62
N ALA A 32 11.59 8.09 3.16
CA ALA A 32 11.35 6.96 2.27
C ALA A 32 10.55 5.83 2.95
N ALA A 33 10.84 5.52 4.22
CA ALA A 33 10.06 4.54 4.98
C ALA A 33 8.61 5.00 5.14
N ASP A 34 8.37 6.27 5.50
CA ASP A 34 7.02 6.83 5.62
C ASP A 34 6.26 6.78 4.29
N GLU A 35 6.91 7.07 3.17
CA GLU A 35 6.31 6.97 1.84
C GLU A 35 5.97 5.51 1.49
N TRP A 36 6.88 4.59 1.77
CA TRP A 36 6.66 3.17 1.54
C TRP A 36 5.44 2.66 2.32
N PHE A 37 5.31 2.99 3.61
CA PHE A 37 4.16 2.59 4.42
C PHE A 37 2.85 3.15 3.89
N ARG A 38 2.82 4.44 3.51
CA ARG A 38 1.64 5.05 2.91
C ARG A 38 1.21 4.33 1.63
N GLU A 39 2.16 3.97 0.77
CA GLU A 39 1.87 3.25 -0.47
C GLU A 39 1.46 1.79 -0.21
N HIS A 40 2.09 1.12 0.75
CA HIS A 40 1.72 -0.22 1.19
C HIS A 40 0.28 -0.28 1.72
N ASP A 41 -0.08 0.64 2.63
CA ASP A 41 -1.42 0.71 3.20
C ASP A 41 -2.48 1.07 2.15
N ARG A 42 -2.13 1.94 1.19
CA ARG A 42 -2.97 2.24 0.02
C ARG A 42 -3.24 0.97 -0.80
N GLN A 43 -2.23 0.16 -1.09
CA GLN A 43 -2.37 -1.08 -1.87
C GLN A 43 -3.21 -2.14 -1.15
N ILE A 44 -3.04 -2.27 0.17
CA ILE A 44 -3.90 -3.14 0.99
C ILE A 44 -5.36 -2.66 0.90
N SER A 45 -5.59 -1.36 1.08
CA SER A 45 -6.93 -0.77 1.02
C SER A 45 -7.55 -0.91 -0.37
N GLU A 46 -6.76 -0.72 -1.43
CA GLU A 46 -7.17 -0.92 -2.82
C GLU A 46 -7.62 -2.36 -3.04
N SER A 47 -6.81 -3.33 -2.60
CA SER A 47 -7.09 -4.77 -2.76
C SER A 47 -8.32 -5.21 -1.96
N ALA A 48 -8.43 -4.76 -0.70
CA ALA A 48 -9.58 -5.05 0.16
C ALA A 48 -10.88 -4.48 -0.41
N TRP A 49 -10.82 -3.28 -1.00
CA TRP A 49 -11.95 -2.68 -1.68
C TRP A 49 -12.36 -3.49 -2.92
N GLU A 50 -11.40 -3.90 -3.77
CA GLU A 50 -11.69 -4.70 -4.97
C GLU A 50 -12.29 -6.06 -4.63
N GLU A 51 -11.79 -6.69 -3.56
CA GLU A 51 -12.35 -7.94 -3.04
C GLU A 51 -13.79 -7.77 -2.56
N GLY A 52 -14.03 -6.76 -1.71
CA GLY A 52 -15.36 -6.46 -1.19
C GLY A 52 -16.36 -6.10 -2.28
N HIS A 53 -15.91 -5.36 -3.30
CA HIS A 53 -16.72 -5.04 -4.47
C HIS A 53 -17.12 -6.31 -5.25
N ARG A 54 -16.15 -7.19 -5.53
CA ARG A 54 -16.39 -8.45 -6.25
C ARG A 54 -17.32 -9.38 -5.50
N GLN A 55 -17.12 -9.51 -4.18
CA GLN A 55 -18.00 -10.30 -3.32
C GLN A 55 -19.42 -9.71 -3.31
N GLY A 56 -19.54 -8.40 -3.22
CA GLY A 56 -20.83 -7.70 -3.29
C GLY A 56 -21.55 -7.87 -4.63
N GLU A 57 -20.82 -7.88 -5.75
CA GLU A 57 -21.36 -8.19 -7.09
C GLU A 57 -21.82 -9.65 -7.21
N SER A 58 -21.06 -10.58 -6.62
CA SER A 58 -21.41 -12.01 -6.60
C SER A 58 -22.66 -12.30 -5.75
N ASP A 59 -22.79 -11.63 -4.60
CA ASP A 59 -23.87 -11.87 -3.64
C ASP A 59 -25.17 -11.14 -3.99
N ARG A 60 -25.10 -10.07 -4.80
CA ARG A 60 -26.28 -9.30 -5.22
C ARG A 60 -26.71 -9.69 -6.63
N LYS A 61 -28.00 -10.02 -6.78
CA LYS A 61 -28.72 -10.03 -8.07
C LYS A 61 -28.86 -8.64 -8.72
N VAL A 62 -28.16 -7.62 -8.22
CA VAL A 62 -28.26 -6.23 -8.66
C VAL A 62 -26.85 -5.68 -8.84
N PRO A 63 -26.45 -5.22 -10.03
CA PRO A 63 -25.06 -4.86 -10.25
C PRO A 63 -24.67 -3.58 -9.51
N LEU A 64 -23.47 -3.58 -8.94
CA LEU A 64 -22.86 -2.43 -8.28
C LEU A 64 -22.33 -1.47 -9.35
N TYR A 65 -23.23 -0.82 -10.09
CA TYR A 65 -22.81 0.14 -11.09
C TYR A 65 -22.23 1.40 -10.42
N ARG A 66 -21.01 1.79 -10.83
CA ARG A 66 -20.38 3.12 -10.64
C ARG A 66 -19.70 3.44 -9.30
N THR A 67 -19.33 2.47 -8.49
CA THR A 67 -18.38 2.75 -7.40
C THR A 67 -16.96 2.61 -7.94
N SER A 68 -16.24 3.73 -8.10
CA SER A 68 -14.80 3.70 -8.39
C SER A 68 -14.01 3.44 -7.11
N ASN A 69 -12.94 2.65 -7.20
CA ASN A 69 -12.05 2.42 -6.05
C ASN A 69 -11.40 3.74 -5.60
N PRO A 70 -11.69 4.25 -4.39
CA PRO A 70 -11.16 5.53 -3.92
C PRO A 70 -9.66 5.48 -3.60
N TYR A 71 -9.09 4.28 -3.44
CA TYR A 71 -7.68 4.08 -3.13
C TYR A 71 -6.82 3.92 -4.38
N ARG A 72 -7.44 3.74 -5.56
CA ARG A 72 -6.70 3.56 -6.81
C ARG A 72 -5.88 4.81 -7.13
N LYS A 73 -4.58 4.60 -7.36
CA LYS A 73 -3.69 5.68 -7.77
C LYS A 73 -4.10 6.16 -9.16
N PRO A 74 -4.17 7.48 -9.42
CA PRO A 74 -4.38 7.98 -10.76
C PRO A 74 -3.30 7.42 -11.68
N SER A 75 -3.68 6.89 -12.85
CA SER A 75 -2.71 6.49 -13.87
C SER A 75 -1.90 7.74 -14.25
N ARG A 76 -0.58 7.73 -14.03
CA ARG A 76 0.28 8.75 -14.64
C ARG A 76 0.10 8.65 -16.15
N PRO A 77 -0.11 9.77 -16.87
CA PRO A 77 -0.04 9.74 -18.32
C PRO A 77 1.33 9.22 -18.74
N PRO A 78 1.43 8.46 -19.85
CA PRO A 78 2.73 8.03 -20.36
C PRO A 78 3.61 9.26 -20.57
N GLU A 79 4.85 9.17 -20.12
CA GLU A 79 5.86 10.21 -20.39
C GLU A 79 6.08 10.24 -21.91
N SER A 80 5.74 11.38 -22.52
CA SER A 80 5.82 11.65 -23.96
C SER A 80 7.25 11.76 -24.48
#